data_AF-A0AAD4D097-F1
#
_entry.id   AF-A0AAD4D097-F1
#
_cell.length_a   1.000
_cell.length_b   1.000
_cell.length_c   1.000
_cell.angle_alpha   90.00
_cell.angle_beta   90.00
_cell.angle_gamma   90.00
#
_symmetry.space_group_name_H-M   'P 1'
#
loop_
_entity.id
_entity.type
_entity.pdbx_description
1 polymer ?
#
loop_
_entity_poly.entity_id
_entity_poly.type
_entity_poly.pdbx_seq_one_letter_code
_entity_poly.pdbx_strand_id
1 'polypeptide(L)'
;ASLMFKMMCLESRGDKKLVEDFLELVVTIYNDPSFARSELTVRLEQAFLMGTRSDNPKLRNQFAEIFDRSIGRSLYTRLTYVIGGQSWEYLGGQCWLQQALDILFGVVIKSRVLSLSSDGLQTKPIQRVGVTFGEKKDASAVAAPPELTTFLTKHREFLAQINQLSTNDVILPLKQLQHLDTTVTHRLWTDLFPLYWSATTTKEKQELTKILIPLLAKEYHNKQMDARPNVIQALLEGISRCTPAIRLPPHLVKYLGKKFCAWHIATNLLQNSVPDGKPSDLGGAKDEEKLRNSTLDALAELYVTLGEDDMFYGLWRRRCLYSETNAAISYEQNGMWQQAQIMYENAVNKARTGALQFTESEYSLWEDHWITCTQKLQSWDILTDLAKHENNTELLLESNWRMSDWTTDREAMEQLVYSITEAPTPRRRTHVPLLQVFQQFVELTEANQIYQSLANTTALNLETKSQDLKSTLQTWRERLPNTWDDINVWSDLVAWRQHIFSAINKTYLPLIHQLPSVTPGAGGSNSNSFAYRGYHETAWIINRFAHVARKHQLSE
;
A
#
# COMPACT_ATOMS: atom_id res chain seq x y z
N ALA A 1 35.91 20.74 12.03
CA ALA A 1 34.60 20.47 11.39
C ALA A 1 34.74 19.58 10.15
N SER A 2 35.33 20.06 9.04
CA SER A 2 35.37 19.29 7.77
C SER A 2 36.10 17.95 7.83
N LEU A 3 37.13 17.83 8.67
CA LEU A 3 37.83 16.56 8.92
C LEU A 3 36.93 15.55 9.66
N MET A 4 36.24 15.99 10.71
CA MET A 4 35.30 15.18 11.49
C MET A 4 34.11 14.71 10.63
N PHE A 5 33.67 15.54 9.69
CA PHE A 5 32.65 15.15 8.72
C PHE A 5 33.12 14.00 7.81
N LYS A 6 34.37 14.04 7.35
CA LYS A 6 34.96 12.93 6.56
C LYS A 6 35.14 11.65 7.38
N MET A 7 35.32 11.77 8.70
CA MET A 7 35.39 10.60 9.60
C MET A 7 34.05 9.85 9.69
N MET A 8 32.93 10.46 9.31
CA MET A 8 31.65 9.73 9.21
C MET A 8 31.65 8.64 8.14
N CYS A 9 32.48 8.77 7.10
CA CYS A 9 32.69 7.72 6.11
C CYS A 9 33.36 6.45 6.67
N LEU A 10 33.85 6.47 7.92
CA LEU A 10 34.38 5.28 8.57
C LEU A 10 33.30 4.24 8.83
N GLU A 11 32.05 4.68 8.99
CA GLU A 11 30.92 3.78 9.17
C GLU A 11 30.66 2.92 7.93
N SER A 12 30.66 3.54 6.74
CA SER A 12 30.47 2.80 5.48
C SER A 12 31.64 1.85 5.19
N ARG A 13 32.78 2.04 5.86
CA ARG A 13 33.95 1.16 5.78
C ARG A 13 33.94 0.02 6.81
N GLY A 14 33.01 0.03 7.77
CA GLY A 14 32.77 -1.07 8.71
C GLY A 14 33.76 -1.19 9.88
N ASP A 15 34.64 -0.20 10.11
CA ASP A 15 35.57 -0.22 11.25
C ASP A 15 34.88 0.29 12.53
N LYS A 16 34.32 -0.65 13.30
CA LYS A 16 33.54 -0.34 14.51
C LYS A 16 34.35 0.40 15.57
N LYS A 17 35.61 0.05 15.76
CA LYS A 17 36.43 0.63 16.84
C LYS A 17 36.75 2.10 16.57
N LEU A 18 37.13 2.41 15.33
CA LEU A 18 37.43 3.78 14.92
C LEU A 18 36.19 4.67 14.94
N VAL A 19 35.01 4.10 14.68
CA VAL A 19 33.72 4.79 14.85
C VAL A 19 33.42 5.06 16.32
N GLU A 20 33.67 4.10 17.22
CA GLU A 20 33.50 4.31 18.67
C GLU A 20 34.43 5.41 19.20
N ASP A 21 35.73 5.37 18.86
CA ASP A 21 36.71 6.39 19.26
C ASP A 21 36.32 7.78 18.74
N PHE A 22 35.81 7.86 17.50
CA PHE A 22 35.27 9.09 16.92
C PHE A 22 34.05 9.60 17.68
N LEU A 23 33.10 8.71 18.01
CA LEU A 23 31.90 9.09 18.75
C LEU A 23 32.22 9.53 20.18
N GLU A 24 33.18 8.90 20.85
CA GLU A 24 33.68 9.35 22.16
C GLU A 24 34.26 10.77 22.10
N LEU A 25 35.04 11.08 21.05
CA LEU A 25 35.53 12.44 20.83
C LEU A 25 34.36 13.44 20.62
N VAL A 26 33.30 13.03 19.93
CA VAL A 26 32.11 13.88 19.77
C VAL A 26 31.43 14.10 21.13
N VAL A 27 31.25 13.06 21.96
CA VAL A 27 30.68 13.20 23.32
C VAL A 27 31.48 14.17 24.17
N THR A 28 32.82 14.08 24.15
CA THR A 28 33.67 14.99 24.95
C THR A 28 33.49 16.45 24.54
N ILE A 29 33.40 16.72 23.24
CA ILE A 29 33.14 18.07 22.71
C ILE A 29 31.77 18.61 23.16
N TYR A 30 30.72 17.79 23.14
CA TYR A 30 29.37 18.23 23.54
C TYR A 30 29.19 18.38 25.06
N ASN A 31 30.01 17.69 25.87
CA ASN A 31 29.99 17.83 27.32
C ASN A 31 30.78 19.03 27.83
N ASP A 32 31.71 19.55 27.03
CA ASP A 32 32.47 20.74 27.39
C ASP A 32 31.58 22.00 27.33
N PRO A 33 31.38 22.71 28.47
CA PRO A 33 30.56 23.91 28.52
C PRO A 33 31.05 25.04 27.61
N SER A 34 32.35 25.07 27.27
CA SER A 34 32.94 26.11 26.42
C SER A 34 32.48 26.02 24.95
N PHE A 35 32.11 24.81 24.51
CA PHE A 35 31.62 24.56 23.15
C PHE A 35 30.10 24.47 23.06
N ALA A 36 29.38 24.56 24.18
CA ALA A 36 27.92 24.50 24.21
C ALA A 36 27.29 25.61 23.34
N ARG A 37 26.50 25.22 22.34
CA ARG A 37 25.85 26.13 21.35
C ARG A 37 26.83 26.91 20.45
N SER A 38 28.07 26.43 20.32
CA SER A 38 29.04 26.97 19.36
C SER A 38 28.71 26.58 17.92
N GLU A 39 29.24 27.32 16.93
CA GLU A 39 29.13 26.98 15.51
C GLU A 39 29.68 25.56 15.21
N LEU A 40 30.67 25.11 15.97
CA LEU A 40 31.21 23.77 15.87
C LEU A 40 30.15 22.71 16.19
N THR A 41 29.35 22.90 17.25
CA THR A 41 28.26 21.98 17.61
C THR A 41 27.12 21.95 16.60
N VAL A 42 26.89 23.05 15.86
CA VAL A 42 25.93 23.06 14.75
C VAL A 42 26.48 22.24 13.58
N ARG A 43 27.75 22.42 13.24
CA ARG A 43 28.41 21.64 12.16
C ARG A 43 28.62 20.17 12.50
N LEU A 44 28.49 19.77 13.77
CA LEU A 44 28.60 18.38 14.25
C LEU A 44 27.24 17.71 14.50
N GLU A 45 26.12 18.37 14.20
CA GLU A 45 24.77 17.82 14.41
C GLU A 45 24.58 16.45 13.75
N GLN A 46 25.10 16.28 12.52
CA GLN A 46 25.03 14.99 11.82
C GLN A 46 25.79 13.89 12.58
N ALA A 47 26.97 14.20 13.11
CA ALA A 47 27.76 13.25 13.91
C ALA A 47 27.08 12.96 15.26
N PHE A 48 26.41 13.94 15.84
CA PHE A 48 25.61 13.76 17.06
C PHE A 48 24.43 12.80 16.85
N LEU A 49 23.64 13.00 15.78
CA LEU A 49 22.54 12.09 15.41
C LEU A 49 23.05 10.70 15.02
N MET A 50 24.25 10.59 14.46
CA MET A 50 24.91 9.30 14.26
C MET A 50 25.23 8.62 15.60
N GLY A 51 25.66 9.38 16.60
CA GLY A 51 25.95 8.88 17.95
C GLY A 51 24.74 8.33 18.69
N THR A 52 23.57 8.96 18.54
CA THR A 52 22.29 8.48 19.13
C THR A 52 21.78 7.19 18.50
N ARG A 53 22.37 6.76 17.39
CA ARG A 53 22.09 5.47 16.73
C ARG A 53 23.10 4.37 17.09
N SER A 54 24.24 4.71 17.69
CA SER A 54 25.32 3.75 17.92
C SER A 54 24.83 2.41 18.50
N ASP A 55 25.35 1.30 17.97
CA ASP A 55 25.02 -0.05 18.45
C ASP A 55 25.38 -0.20 19.93
N ASN A 56 26.48 0.46 20.35
CA ASN A 56 26.97 0.47 21.71
C ASN A 56 26.01 1.21 22.66
N PRO A 57 25.34 0.50 23.60
CA PRO A 57 24.36 1.11 24.48
C PRO A 57 24.93 2.19 25.39
N LYS A 58 26.22 2.09 25.77
CA LYS A 58 26.84 3.07 26.68
C LYS A 58 26.99 4.43 26.00
N LEU A 59 27.54 4.45 24.78
CA LEU A 59 27.69 5.67 23.99
C LEU A 59 26.32 6.26 23.65
N ARG A 60 25.40 5.43 23.16
CA ARG A 60 24.02 5.85 22.85
C ARG A 60 23.34 6.52 24.04
N ASN A 61 23.46 5.95 25.25
CA ASN A 61 22.88 6.53 26.46
C ASN A 61 23.51 7.88 26.83
N GLN A 62 24.82 8.05 26.64
CA GLN A 62 25.48 9.35 26.87
C GLN A 62 24.98 10.41 25.90
N PHE A 63 24.86 10.09 24.61
CA PHE A 63 24.28 11.00 23.61
C PHE A 63 22.82 11.33 23.94
N ALA A 64 22.01 10.33 24.31
CA ALA A 64 20.62 10.52 24.68
C ALA A 64 20.45 11.40 25.93
N GLU A 65 21.35 11.31 26.91
CA GLU A 65 21.34 12.15 28.11
C GLU A 65 21.70 13.61 27.79
N ILE A 66 22.71 13.83 26.93
CA ILE A 66 23.06 15.17 26.44
C ILE A 66 21.85 15.77 25.71
N PHE A 67 21.15 14.97 24.91
CA PHE A 67 19.97 15.40 24.16
C PHE A 67 18.77 15.69 25.08
N ASP A 68 18.58 14.89 26.13
CA ASP A 68 17.55 15.12 27.14
C ASP A 68 17.79 16.41 27.94
N ARG A 69 19.06 16.73 28.23
CA ARG A 69 19.45 17.94 28.96
C ARG A 69 19.30 19.22 28.14
N SER A 70 19.44 19.16 26.82
CA SER A 70 19.41 20.35 25.96
C SER A 70 18.00 20.91 25.72
N ILE A 71 16.96 20.11 25.92
CA ILE A 71 15.55 20.46 25.64
C ILE A 71 14.77 20.62 26.95
N GLY A 72 13.94 21.67 27.02
CA GLY A 72 13.06 21.92 28.16
C GLY A 72 12.14 20.72 28.48
N ARG A 73 11.77 20.51 29.73
CA ARG A 73 10.99 19.33 30.18
C ARG A 73 9.48 19.40 29.87
N SER A 74 9.00 20.51 29.33
CA SER A 74 7.59 20.65 28.92
C SER A 74 7.26 19.71 27.76
N LEU A 75 6.10 19.05 27.84
CA LEU A 75 5.60 18.18 26.78
C LEU A 75 5.47 18.93 25.45
N TYR A 76 4.88 20.13 25.48
CA TYR A 76 4.68 20.94 24.28
C TYR A 76 6.01 21.31 23.62
N THR A 77 7.02 21.71 24.41
CA THR A 77 8.34 22.06 23.88
C THR A 77 9.02 20.87 23.22
N ARG A 78 8.96 19.68 23.84
CA ARG A 78 9.57 18.47 23.29
C ARG A 78 8.85 17.95 22.05
N LEU A 79 7.52 17.98 22.07
CA LEU A 79 6.71 17.56 20.93
C LEU A 79 6.92 18.49 19.73
N THR A 80 6.94 19.81 19.97
CA THR A 80 7.25 20.81 18.94
C THR A 80 8.68 20.65 18.41
N TYR A 81 9.64 20.35 19.29
CA TYR A 81 11.02 20.08 18.89
C TYR A 81 11.12 18.84 17.99
N VAL A 82 10.50 17.73 18.38
CA VAL A 82 10.52 16.47 17.60
C VAL A 82 9.84 16.63 16.24
N ILE A 83 8.70 17.32 16.19
CA ILE A 83 7.88 17.40 14.96
C ILE A 83 8.39 18.52 14.01
N GLY A 84 8.85 19.65 14.55
CA GLY A 84 9.21 20.82 13.73
C GLY A 84 10.59 21.41 13.97
N GLY A 85 11.17 21.23 15.16
CA GLY A 85 12.46 21.83 15.50
C GLY A 85 13.66 21.07 14.96
N GLN A 86 13.60 19.74 14.96
CA GLN A 86 14.69 18.85 14.56
C GLN A 86 14.58 18.43 13.10
N SER A 87 15.68 18.54 12.34
CA SER A 87 15.79 17.89 11.03
C SER A 87 16.23 16.44 11.20
N TRP A 88 15.39 15.49 10.75
CA TRP A 88 15.66 14.06 10.78
C TRP A 88 16.28 13.52 9.48
N GLU A 89 16.65 14.39 8.54
CA GLU A 89 17.13 14.02 7.20
C GLU A 89 18.31 13.03 7.22
N TYR A 90 19.22 13.22 8.16
CA TYR A 90 20.40 12.36 8.35
C TYR A 90 20.04 10.96 8.86
N LEU A 91 18.95 10.84 9.61
CA LEU A 91 18.38 9.56 10.06
C LEU A 91 17.28 9.08 9.11
N GLY A 92 17.08 9.71 7.96
CA GLY A 92 15.99 9.40 7.04
C GLY A 92 16.03 7.98 6.46
N GLY A 93 17.17 7.27 6.52
CA GLY A 93 17.24 5.85 6.17
C GLY A 93 16.77 4.89 7.26
N GLN A 94 16.55 5.36 8.49
CA GLN A 94 16.26 4.54 9.67
C GLN A 94 15.09 5.08 10.49
N CYS A 95 14.57 4.27 11.42
CA CYS A 95 13.39 4.64 12.20
C CYS A 95 13.74 5.69 13.28
N TRP A 96 13.84 6.96 12.87
CA TRP A 96 14.18 8.07 13.76
C TRP A 96 13.16 8.28 14.90
N LEU A 97 12.00 7.62 14.85
CA LEU A 97 11.04 7.57 15.95
C LEU A 97 11.64 6.99 17.23
N GLN A 98 12.67 6.16 17.14
CA GLN A 98 13.41 5.66 18.32
C GLN A 98 13.99 6.83 19.12
N GLN A 99 14.68 7.76 18.44
CA GLN A 99 15.25 8.96 19.05
C GLN A 99 14.16 9.94 19.49
N ALA A 100 13.08 10.08 18.70
CA ALA A 100 11.93 10.90 19.08
C ALA A 100 11.29 10.43 20.40
N LEU A 101 11.07 9.12 20.55
CA LEU A 101 10.54 8.52 21.78
C LEU A 101 11.51 8.71 22.96
N ASP A 102 12.82 8.61 22.74
CA ASP A 102 13.81 8.86 23.80
C ASP A 102 13.70 10.27 24.40
N ILE A 103 13.45 11.27 23.55
CA ILE A 103 13.18 12.66 23.96
C ILE A 103 11.84 12.77 24.68
N LEU A 104 10.78 12.15 24.15
CA LEU A 104 9.44 12.22 24.75
C LEU A 104 9.35 11.51 26.10
N PHE A 105 10.11 10.42 26.30
CA PHE A 105 10.24 9.75 27.60
C PHE A 105 10.84 10.67 28.68
N GLY A 106 11.61 11.70 28.30
CA GLY A 106 12.14 12.69 29.25
C GLY A 106 11.07 13.58 29.90
N VAL A 107 9.84 13.58 29.37
CA VAL A 107 8.66 14.24 29.99
C VAL A 107 8.15 13.44 31.19
N VAL A 108 8.35 12.11 31.21
CA VAL A 108 7.71 11.23 32.18
C VAL A 108 8.34 11.37 33.57
N ILE A 109 7.50 11.45 34.60
CA ILE A 109 7.93 11.58 36.00
C ILE A 109 8.51 10.24 36.48
N LYS A 110 9.84 10.22 36.64
CA LYS A 110 10.62 9.01 36.97
C LYS A 110 10.29 8.38 38.33
N SER A 111 9.85 9.17 39.31
CA SER A 111 9.70 8.75 40.72
C SER A 111 8.31 8.27 41.12
N ARG A 112 7.36 8.15 40.17
CA ARG A 112 5.99 7.72 40.50
C ARG A 112 5.97 6.19 40.66
N VAL A 113 5.34 5.70 41.73
CA VAL A 113 5.08 4.25 41.91
C VAL A 113 3.99 3.84 40.93
N LEU A 114 4.24 2.78 40.17
CA LEU A 114 3.29 2.24 39.22
C LEU A 114 2.23 1.43 39.97
N SER A 115 0.96 1.71 39.65
CA SER A 115 -0.15 0.83 40.00
C SER A 115 -0.65 0.19 38.72
N LEU A 116 -0.96 -1.11 38.78
CA LEU A 116 -1.63 -1.79 37.67
C LEU A 116 -3.00 -1.13 37.46
N SER A 117 -3.36 -0.88 36.20
CA SER A 117 -4.67 -0.34 35.86
C SER A 117 -5.78 -1.27 36.36
N SER A 118 -6.96 -0.70 36.64
CA SER A 118 -8.15 -1.46 37.05
C SER A 118 -8.62 -2.47 36.00
N ASP A 119 -8.25 -2.26 34.73
CA ASP A 119 -8.61 -3.12 33.60
C ASP A 119 -7.62 -4.27 33.38
N GLY A 120 -6.48 -4.27 34.07
CA GLY A 120 -5.54 -5.38 34.01
C GLY A 120 -6.12 -6.65 34.63
N LEU A 121 -5.83 -7.81 34.04
CA LEU A 121 -6.16 -9.10 34.64
C LEU A 121 -5.39 -9.26 35.97
N GLN A 122 -6.08 -8.99 37.09
CA GLN A 122 -5.52 -9.13 38.43
C GLN A 122 -5.93 -10.48 39.02
N THR A 123 -4.97 -11.19 39.60
CA THR A 123 -5.29 -12.32 40.48
C THR A 123 -6.10 -11.81 41.66
N LYS A 124 -7.15 -12.54 42.07
CA LYS A 124 -7.99 -12.13 43.19
C LYS A 124 -7.12 -11.88 44.43
N PRO A 125 -7.27 -10.74 45.13
CA PRO A 125 -6.47 -10.46 46.33
C PRO A 125 -6.80 -11.51 47.40
N ILE A 126 -5.77 -11.97 48.11
CA ILE A 126 -5.89 -12.98 49.18
C ILE A 126 -6.91 -12.56 50.26
N GLN A 127 -7.10 -11.25 50.43
CA GLN A 127 -8.10 -10.65 51.31
C GLN A 127 -9.54 -11.06 50.94
N ARG A 128 -9.86 -11.25 49.65
CA ARG A 128 -11.20 -11.70 49.21
C ARG A 128 -11.40 -13.21 49.35
N VAL A 129 -10.34 -14.01 49.26
CA VAL A 129 -10.42 -15.49 49.34
C VAL A 129 -10.81 -15.95 50.74
N GLY A 130 -10.38 -15.21 51.78
CA GLY A 130 -10.78 -15.49 53.17
C GLY A 130 -12.24 -15.16 53.49
N VAL A 131 -12.89 -14.31 52.70
CA VAL A 131 -14.28 -13.85 52.94
C VAL A 131 -15.30 -14.78 52.26
N THR A 132 -14.91 -15.50 51.20
CA THR A 132 -15.78 -16.46 50.51
C THR A 132 -16.04 -17.75 51.32
N PHE A 133 -15.22 -18.03 52.34
CA PHE A 133 -15.56 -19.01 53.37
C PHE A 133 -16.48 -18.34 54.38
N GLY A 134 -17.76 -18.21 54.01
CA GLY A 134 -18.78 -17.55 54.83
C GLY A 134 -18.84 -18.11 56.24
N GLU A 135 -18.93 -17.19 57.21
CA GLU A 135 -19.77 -17.27 58.41
C GLU A 135 -19.89 -18.62 59.14
N LYS A 136 -18.81 -19.42 59.22
CA LYS A 136 -18.66 -20.41 60.30
C LYS A 136 -17.68 -19.87 61.31
N LYS A 137 -18.26 -19.20 62.31
CA LYS A 137 -17.62 -18.65 63.51
C LYS A 137 -17.13 -19.74 64.49
N ASP A 138 -16.60 -20.85 63.96
CA ASP A 138 -16.03 -21.98 64.72
C ASP A 138 -14.60 -22.30 64.25
N ALA A 139 -13.83 -21.29 63.86
CA ALA A 139 -12.38 -21.43 63.84
C ALA A 139 -11.88 -21.13 65.25
N SER A 140 -11.77 -22.16 66.09
CA SER A 140 -10.94 -22.09 67.30
C SER A 140 -9.61 -21.46 66.90
N ALA A 141 -9.16 -20.43 67.60
CA ALA A 141 -7.87 -19.79 67.40
C ALA A 141 -6.76 -20.80 67.73
N VAL A 142 -6.54 -21.78 66.86
CA VAL A 142 -5.32 -22.58 66.84
C VAL A 142 -4.23 -21.58 66.54
N ALA A 143 -3.40 -21.27 67.55
CA ALA A 143 -2.24 -20.42 67.37
C ALA A 143 -1.45 -20.98 66.19
N ALA A 144 -1.41 -20.23 65.09
CA ALA A 144 -0.67 -20.64 63.91
C ALA A 144 0.78 -20.94 64.33
N PRO A 145 1.41 -22.01 63.82
CA PRO A 145 2.79 -22.32 64.14
C PRO A 145 3.67 -21.07 63.98
N PRO A 146 4.57 -20.75 64.93
CA PRO A 146 5.37 -19.53 64.87
C PRO A 146 6.26 -19.47 63.62
N GLU A 147 6.60 -20.63 63.04
CA GLU A 147 7.31 -20.73 61.76
C GLU A 147 6.45 -20.24 60.59
N LEU A 148 5.16 -20.59 60.57
CA LEU A 148 4.23 -20.18 59.53
C LEU A 148 3.93 -18.68 59.59
N THR A 149 3.76 -18.12 60.79
CA THR A 149 3.54 -16.67 60.97
C THR A 149 4.77 -15.89 60.54
N THR A 150 5.97 -16.36 60.89
CA THR A 150 7.24 -15.76 60.44
C THR A 150 7.38 -15.82 58.92
N PHE A 151 7.06 -16.97 58.30
CA PHE A 151 7.06 -17.13 56.84
C PHE A 151 6.08 -16.18 56.14
N LEU A 152 4.84 -16.09 56.62
CA LEU A 152 3.82 -15.20 56.06
C LEU A 152 4.19 -13.72 56.18
N THR A 153 4.81 -13.32 57.29
CA THR A 153 5.30 -11.94 57.47
C THR A 153 6.41 -11.62 56.48
N LYS A 154 7.42 -12.51 56.35
CA LYS A 154 8.49 -12.36 55.35
C LYS A 154 7.94 -12.31 53.92
N HIS A 155 6.95 -13.14 53.61
CA HIS A 155 6.34 -13.15 52.29
C HIS A 155 5.55 -11.86 52.00
N ARG A 156 4.85 -11.31 53.00
CA ARG A 156 4.17 -10.01 52.87
C ARG A 156 5.14 -8.86 52.67
N GLU A 157 6.27 -8.86 53.39
CA GLU A 157 7.34 -7.87 53.20
C GLU A 157 7.95 -7.96 51.80
N PHE A 158 8.22 -9.17 51.31
CA PHE A 158 8.70 -9.41 49.94
C PHE A 158 7.72 -8.90 48.88
N LEU A 159 6.43 -9.21 49.01
CA LEU A 159 5.40 -8.70 48.09
C LEU A 159 5.26 -7.18 48.15
N ALA A 160 5.41 -6.58 49.34
CA ALA A 160 5.41 -5.13 49.51
C ALA A 160 6.62 -4.48 48.82
N GLN A 161 7.79 -5.14 48.80
CA GLN A 161 8.97 -4.69 48.07
C GLN A 161 8.79 -4.79 46.56
N ILE A 162 8.23 -5.90 46.05
CA ILE A 162 7.95 -6.06 44.60
C ILE A 162 6.95 -5.02 44.09
N ASN A 163 5.97 -4.63 44.91
CA ASN A 163 4.97 -3.63 44.52
C ASN A 163 5.52 -2.19 44.48
N GLN A 164 6.77 -1.94 44.87
CA GLN A 164 7.42 -0.62 44.80
C GLN A 164 8.08 -0.34 43.44
N LEU A 165 7.53 -0.88 42.35
CA LEU A 165 8.05 -0.62 41.01
C LEU A 165 7.87 0.85 40.63
N SER A 166 8.98 1.51 40.31
CA SER A 166 8.96 2.88 39.82
C SER A 166 8.74 2.91 38.31
N THR A 167 8.22 4.03 37.79
CA THR A 167 8.09 4.21 36.34
C THR A 167 9.43 4.06 35.60
N ASN A 168 10.54 4.46 36.24
CA ASN A 168 11.87 4.41 35.65
C ASN A 168 12.35 2.97 35.39
N ASP A 169 11.97 2.03 36.26
CA ASP A 169 12.35 0.62 36.14
C ASP A 169 11.73 -0.05 34.91
N VAL A 170 10.61 0.49 34.41
CA VAL A 170 9.95 0.04 33.18
C VAL A 170 10.45 0.80 31.95
N ILE A 171 10.63 2.12 32.07
CA ILE A 171 11.03 2.97 30.92
C ILE A 171 12.47 2.65 30.49
N LEU A 172 13.40 2.40 31.41
CA LEU A 172 14.80 2.17 31.06
C LEU A 172 14.98 0.92 30.16
N PRO A 173 14.44 -0.27 30.50
CA PRO A 173 14.45 -1.42 29.60
C PRO A 173 13.72 -1.14 28.28
N LEU A 174 12.60 -0.42 28.33
CA LEU A 174 11.80 -0.12 27.15
C LEU A 174 12.55 0.75 26.14
N LYS A 175 13.32 1.74 26.63
CA LYS A 175 14.24 2.55 25.83
C LYS A 175 15.29 1.71 25.11
N GLN A 176 15.80 0.64 25.73
CA GLN A 176 16.76 -0.24 25.07
C GLN A 176 16.07 -1.17 24.07
N LEU A 177 14.89 -1.69 24.41
CA LEU A 177 14.12 -2.60 23.57
C LEU A 177 13.71 -1.95 22.24
N GLN A 178 13.32 -0.67 22.25
CA GLN A 178 12.97 0.04 21.00
C GLN A 178 14.13 0.15 20.01
N HIS A 179 15.39 0.15 20.47
CA HIS A 179 16.56 0.21 19.58
C HIS A 179 16.89 -1.16 18.98
N LEU A 180 16.40 -2.26 19.57
CA LEU A 180 16.58 -3.61 19.06
C LEU A 180 15.51 -3.99 18.03
N ASP A 181 14.27 -3.54 18.23
CA ASP A 181 13.14 -3.92 17.38
C ASP A 181 12.29 -2.70 17.00
N THR A 182 12.22 -2.42 15.69
CA THR A 182 11.42 -1.33 15.13
C THR A 182 9.92 -1.55 15.30
N THR A 183 9.44 -2.80 15.43
CA THR A 183 8.01 -3.07 15.69
C THR A 183 7.60 -2.62 17.09
N VAL A 184 8.51 -2.71 18.06
CA VAL A 184 8.30 -2.17 19.41
C VAL A 184 8.23 -0.65 19.35
N THR A 185 9.14 0.02 18.62
CA THR A 185 9.08 1.48 18.39
C THR A 185 7.74 1.90 17.81
N HIS A 186 7.27 1.18 16.78
CA HIS A 186 5.98 1.43 16.14
C HIS A 186 4.83 1.36 17.15
N ARG A 187 4.72 0.27 17.93
CA ARG A 187 3.66 0.12 18.95
C ARG A 187 3.72 1.18 20.03
N LEU A 188 4.93 1.48 20.52
CA LEU A 188 5.12 2.52 21.52
C LEU A 188 4.69 3.88 21.02
N TRP A 189 5.01 4.21 19.76
CA TRP A 189 4.56 5.44 19.16
C TRP A 189 3.03 5.50 19.05
N THR A 190 2.39 4.44 18.56
CA THR A 190 0.93 4.39 18.36
C THR A 190 0.14 4.49 19.67
N ASP A 191 0.73 4.06 20.78
CA ASP A 191 0.07 4.08 22.10
C ASP A 191 0.38 5.37 22.87
N LEU A 192 1.61 5.87 22.81
CA LEU A 192 2.03 7.05 23.57
C LEU A 192 1.67 8.37 22.89
N PHE A 193 1.74 8.44 21.54
CA PHE A 193 1.45 9.68 20.82
C PHE A 193 0.02 10.21 21.05
N PRO A 194 -1.04 9.37 21.03
CA PRO A 194 -2.39 9.83 21.38
C PRO A 194 -2.50 10.35 22.83
N LEU A 195 -1.78 9.75 23.77
CA LEU A 195 -1.74 10.21 25.16
C LEU A 195 -1.09 11.59 25.26
N TYR A 196 0.06 11.78 24.59
CA TYR A 196 0.71 13.09 24.51
C TYR A 196 -0.17 14.13 23.84
N TRP A 197 -0.87 13.76 22.76
CA TRP A 197 -1.80 14.65 22.09
C TRP A 197 -2.95 15.06 23.01
N SER A 198 -3.58 14.11 23.72
CA SER A 198 -4.70 14.39 24.62
C SER A 198 -4.33 15.40 25.71
N ALA A 199 -3.08 15.35 26.21
CA ALA A 199 -2.56 16.22 27.26
C ALA A 199 -2.23 17.66 26.81
N THR A 200 -2.18 17.94 25.51
CA THR A 200 -1.93 19.29 24.98
C THR A 200 -3.20 20.14 24.89
N THR A 201 -3.07 21.46 25.00
CA THR A 201 -4.19 22.40 24.90
C THR A 201 -4.69 22.57 23.47
N THR A 202 -5.90 23.09 23.27
CA THR A 202 -6.49 23.27 21.92
C THR A 202 -5.65 24.22 21.03
N LYS A 203 -5.05 25.26 21.60
CA LYS A 203 -4.17 26.19 20.85
C LYS A 203 -2.89 25.49 20.40
N GLU A 204 -2.27 24.74 21.30
CA GLU A 204 -1.06 23.95 21.00
C GLU A 204 -1.34 22.90 19.92
N LYS A 205 -2.49 22.23 19.98
CA LYS A 205 -2.93 21.27 18.95
C LYS A 205 -3.03 21.89 17.56
N GLN A 206 -3.58 23.10 17.44
CA GLN A 206 -3.68 23.79 16.16
C GLN A 206 -2.29 24.12 15.58
N GLU A 207 -1.37 24.61 16.40
CA GLU A 207 0.01 24.89 15.97
C GLU A 207 0.78 23.61 15.61
N LEU A 208 0.67 22.55 16.43
CA LEU A 208 1.30 21.26 16.13
C LEU A 208 0.77 20.66 14.83
N THR A 209 -0.52 20.81 14.54
CA THR A 209 -1.11 20.33 13.26
C THR A 209 -0.47 21.04 12.06
N LYS A 210 -0.26 22.37 12.15
CA LYS A 210 0.40 23.14 11.09
C LYS A 210 1.84 22.70 10.85
N ILE A 211 2.55 22.27 11.88
CA ILE A 211 3.95 21.82 11.82
C ILE A 211 4.04 20.36 11.34
N LEU A 212 3.07 19.53 11.70
CA LEU A 212 3.00 18.11 11.32
C LEU A 212 2.84 17.91 9.81
N ILE A 213 2.09 18.78 9.13
CA ILE A 213 1.84 18.69 7.69
C ILE A 213 3.16 18.78 6.88
N PRO A 214 4.01 19.82 7.06
CA PRO A 214 5.33 19.88 6.44
C PRO A 214 6.25 18.71 6.78
N LEU A 215 6.19 18.17 8.01
CA LEU A 215 7.00 17.03 8.41
C LEU A 215 6.67 15.78 7.59
N LEU A 216 5.37 15.49 7.43
CA LEU A 216 4.89 14.35 6.65
C LEU A 216 5.23 14.51 5.15
N ALA A 217 5.29 15.74 4.65
CA ALA A 217 5.61 16.04 3.26
C ALA A 217 7.12 16.04 2.93
N LYS A 218 8.02 15.77 3.90
CA LYS A 218 9.47 15.78 3.64
C LYS A 218 9.93 14.63 2.74
N GLU A 219 10.84 14.92 1.83
CA GLU A 219 11.33 13.96 0.82
C GLU A 219 12.22 12.85 1.40
N TYR A 220 12.91 13.09 2.52
CA TYR A 220 13.83 12.10 3.10
C TYR A 220 13.13 10.82 3.54
N HIS A 221 11.81 10.84 3.75
CA HIS A 221 11.01 9.65 4.03
C HIS A 221 11.07 8.64 2.88
N ASN A 222 11.30 9.08 1.64
CA ASN A 222 11.43 8.19 0.48
C ASN A 222 12.53 7.12 0.66
N LYS A 223 13.56 7.41 1.47
CA LYS A 223 14.62 6.44 1.79
C LYS A 223 14.11 5.20 2.56
N GLN A 224 12.92 5.28 3.18
CA GLN A 224 12.29 4.19 3.94
C GLN A 224 11.03 3.63 3.28
N MET A 225 10.82 3.94 2.00
CA MET A 225 9.61 3.55 1.28
C MET A 225 9.36 2.03 1.33
N ASP A 226 10.43 1.23 1.31
CA ASP A 226 10.36 -0.23 1.30
C ASP A 226 10.42 -0.87 2.69
N ALA A 227 10.73 -0.11 3.74
CA ALA A 227 10.83 -0.62 5.11
C ALA A 227 9.45 -0.96 5.70
N ARG A 228 9.33 -2.07 6.43
CA ARG A 228 8.11 -2.50 7.11
C ARG A 228 8.45 -2.92 8.55
N PRO A 229 7.99 -2.20 9.59
CA PRO A 229 7.21 -0.96 9.57
C PRO A 229 8.06 0.27 9.20
N ASN A 230 7.47 1.24 8.50
CA ASN A 230 8.12 2.53 8.24
C ASN A 230 7.64 3.63 9.21
N VAL A 231 8.36 4.75 9.25
CA VAL A 231 8.04 5.88 10.12
C VAL A 231 6.68 6.49 9.77
N ILE A 232 6.34 6.60 8.49
CA ILE A 232 5.07 7.20 8.05
C ILE A 232 3.87 6.37 8.51
N GLN A 233 3.95 5.05 8.48
CA GLN A 233 2.94 4.13 9.00
C GLN A 233 2.72 4.36 10.49
N ALA A 234 3.79 4.38 11.28
CA ALA A 234 3.71 4.66 12.72
C ALA A 234 3.10 6.05 13.00
N LEU A 235 3.55 7.09 12.28
CA LEU A 235 3.03 8.46 12.42
C LEU A 235 1.54 8.52 12.09
N LEU A 236 1.12 8.01 10.93
CA LEU A 236 -0.28 8.03 10.51
C LEU A 236 -1.18 7.21 11.43
N GLU A 237 -0.71 6.06 11.91
CA GLU A 237 -1.47 5.24 12.85
C GLU A 237 -1.62 5.94 14.20
N GLY A 238 -0.54 6.54 14.72
CA GLY A 238 -0.60 7.38 15.92
C GLY A 238 -1.59 8.53 15.76
N ILE A 239 -1.59 9.20 14.60
CA ILE A 239 -2.54 10.28 14.28
C ILE A 239 -3.99 9.78 14.24
N SER A 240 -4.24 8.58 13.70
CA SER A 240 -5.59 8.02 13.60
C SER A 240 -6.24 7.73 14.95
N ARG A 241 -5.43 7.44 15.98
CA ARG A 241 -5.89 7.15 17.34
C ARG A 241 -6.02 8.40 18.21
N CYS A 242 -5.63 9.58 17.72
CA CYS A 242 -5.66 10.82 18.50
C CYS A 242 -7.09 11.31 18.76
N THR A 243 -7.37 11.62 20.02
CA THR A 243 -8.61 12.31 20.46
C THR A 243 -8.24 13.67 21.07
N PRO A 244 -8.70 14.81 20.52
CA PRO A 244 -9.53 15.01 19.32
C PRO A 244 -8.77 14.72 18.00
N ALA A 245 -9.52 14.34 16.96
CA ALA A 245 -8.98 13.94 15.65
C ALA A 245 -8.19 15.07 14.96
N ILE A 246 -7.06 14.72 14.34
CA ILE A 246 -6.20 15.65 13.62
C ILE A 246 -6.67 15.73 12.16
N ARG A 247 -7.05 16.93 11.70
CA ARG A 247 -7.46 17.15 10.31
C ARG A 247 -6.22 17.36 9.43
N LEU A 248 -5.96 16.43 8.52
CA LEU A 248 -4.88 16.50 7.54
C LEU A 248 -5.42 16.79 6.13
N PRO A 249 -4.63 17.41 5.24
CA PRO A 249 -5.03 17.60 3.84
C PRO A 249 -5.26 16.25 3.12
N PRO A 250 -6.39 16.04 2.41
CA PRO A 250 -6.74 14.75 1.82
C PRO A 250 -5.74 14.21 0.79
N HIS A 251 -5.25 15.08 -0.09
CA HIS A 251 -4.28 14.70 -1.12
C HIS A 251 -2.93 14.26 -0.53
N LEU A 252 -2.53 14.84 0.62
CA LEU A 252 -1.33 14.41 1.34
C LEU A 252 -1.53 13.02 1.93
N VAL A 253 -2.66 12.77 2.60
CA VAL A 253 -2.99 11.45 3.15
C VAL A 253 -3.04 10.38 2.05
N LYS A 254 -3.64 10.71 0.90
CA LYS A 254 -3.65 9.85 -0.30
C LYS A 254 -2.23 9.53 -0.77
N TYR A 255 -1.39 10.55 -0.94
CA TYR A 255 0.00 10.37 -1.37
C TYR A 255 0.79 9.47 -0.42
N LEU A 256 0.68 9.72 0.90
CA LEU A 256 1.40 8.96 1.91
C LEU A 256 0.91 7.51 1.98
N GLY A 257 -0.41 7.29 1.92
CA GLY A 257 -0.99 5.96 1.84
C GLY A 257 -0.47 5.16 0.65
N LYS A 258 -0.47 5.78 -0.55
CA LYS A 258 0.02 5.17 -1.80
C LYS A 258 1.52 4.89 -1.77
N LYS A 259 2.35 5.86 -1.36
CA LYS A 259 3.82 5.73 -1.42
C LYS A 259 4.37 4.81 -0.33
N PHE A 260 3.89 4.92 0.91
CA PHE A 260 4.45 4.23 2.07
C PHE A 260 3.65 2.98 2.49
N CYS A 261 2.72 2.51 1.65
CA CYS A 261 1.85 1.37 1.94
C CYS A 261 1.09 1.48 3.27
N ALA A 262 0.60 2.68 3.59
CA ALA A 262 -0.26 2.94 4.75
C ALA A 262 -1.74 3.00 4.34
N TRP A 263 -2.16 2.08 3.45
CA TRP A 263 -3.46 2.12 2.78
C TRP A 263 -4.63 2.17 3.74
N HIS A 264 -4.76 1.17 4.62
CA HIS A 264 -5.90 1.07 5.54
C HIS A 264 -5.94 2.22 6.55
N ILE A 265 -4.77 2.67 7.01
CA ILE A 265 -4.65 3.81 7.93
C ILE A 265 -5.11 5.09 7.22
N ALA A 266 -4.65 5.33 5.99
CA ALA A 266 -5.05 6.47 5.17
C ALA A 266 -6.55 6.44 4.86
N THR A 267 -7.10 5.28 4.49
CA THR A 267 -8.54 5.09 4.25
C THR A 267 -9.35 5.39 5.50
N ASN A 268 -8.94 4.89 6.67
CA ASN A 268 -9.63 5.15 7.94
C ASN A 268 -9.58 6.64 8.31
N LEU A 269 -8.44 7.29 8.14
CA LEU A 269 -8.29 8.74 8.36
C LEU A 269 -9.21 9.55 7.46
N LEU A 270 -9.27 9.21 6.17
CA LEU A 270 -10.15 9.90 5.22
C LEU A 270 -11.62 9.65 5.54
N GLN A 271 -12.02 8.41 5.85
CA GLN A 271 -13.39 8.07 6.25
C GLN A 271 -13.84 8.87 7.48
N ASN A 272 -13.03 8.89 8.54
CA ASN A 272 -13.34 9.63 9.77
C ASN A 272 -13.33 11.15 9.57
N SER A 273 -12.68 11.64 8.51
CA SER A 273 -12.65 13.07 8.17
C SER A 273 -13.89 13.55 7.40
N VAL A 274 -14.67 12.63 6.82
CA VAL A 274 -15.94 12.95 6.15
C VAL A 274 -17.01 13.14 7.23
N PRO A 275 -17.57 14.35 7.41
CA PRO A 275 -18.64 14.56 8.37
C PRO A 275 -19.93 13.85 7.93
N ASP A 276 -20.59 13.15 8.86
CA ASP A 276 -21.84 12.39 8.64
C ASP A 276 -23.08 13.26 8.30
N GLY A 277 -22.91 14.57 8.11
CA GLY A 277 -23.99 15.52 7.83
C GLY A 277 -23.98 16.08 6.41
N LYS A 278 -25.17 16.33 5.84
CA LYS A 278 -25.30 17.28 4.72
C LYS A 278 -24.74 18.64 5.18
N PRO A 279 -24.08 19.42 4.29
CA PRO A 279 -23.50 20.69 4.69
C PRO A 279 -24.63 21.57 5.26
N SER A 280 -24.44 22.13 6.45
CA SER A 280 -25.40 23.06 7.03
C SER A 280 -25.46 24.34 6.19
N ASP A 281 -26.66 24.88 5.97
CA ASP A 281 -26.97 26.08 5.15
C ASP A 281 -26.38 27.42 5.66
N LEU A 282 -25.37 27.40 6.53
CA LEU A 282 -24.75 28.59 7.11
C LEU A 282 -23.37 28.84 6.49
N GLY A 283 -23.28 29.83 5.60
CA GLY A 283 -22.17 30.77 5.35
C GLY A 283 -20.75 30.26 4.99
N GLY A 284 -20.26 29.17 5.57
CA GLY A 284 -18.96 28.52 5.30
C GLY A 284 -19.06 27.24 4.46
N ALA A 285 -20.27 26.91 3.99
CA ALA A 285 -20.58 25.65 3.32
C ALA A 285 -19.75 25.36 2.06
N LYS A 286 -19.34 26.38 1.30
CA LYS A 286 -18.65 26.17 0.01
C LYS A 286 -17.22 25.64 0.15
N ASP A 287 -16.45 26.14 1.12
CA ASP A 287 -15.06 25.67 1.31
C ASP A 287 -15.03 24.31 2.03
N GLU A 288 -15.99 24.07 2.93
CA GLU A 288 -16.20 22.77 3.56
C GLU A 288 -16.70 21.71 2.55
N GLU A 289 -17.56 22.10 1.62
CA GLU A 289 -18.02 21.25 0.53
C GLU A 289 -16.90 20.90 -0.45
N LYS A 290 -16.04 21.87 -0.82
CA LYS A 290 -14.84 21.60 -1.62
C LYS A 290 -13.89 20.64 -0.91
N LEU A 291 -13.63 20.86 0.39
CA LEU A 291 -12.78 19.98 1.19
C LEU A 291 -13.38 18.57 1.29
N ARG A 292 -14.70 18.46 1.48
CA ARG A 292 -15.41 17.19 1.48
C ARG A 292 -15.29 16.48 0.14
N ASN A 293 -15.53 17.17 -0.97
CA ASN A 293 -15.42 16.59 -2.31
C ASN A 293 -14.00 16.10 -2.59
N SER A 294 -12.98 16.90 -2.28
CA SER A 294 -11.56 16.50 -2.37
C SER A 294 -11.24 15.28 -1.49
N THR A 295 -11.85 15.17 -0.31
CA THR A 295 -11.73 14.00 0.57
C THR A 295 -12.34 12.75 -0.04
N LEU A 296 -13.54 12.88 -0.63
CA LEU A 296 -14.24 11.79 -1.32
C LEU A 296 -13.50 11.35 -2.59
N ASP A 297 -12.90 12.27 -3.34
CA ASP A 297 -12.05 11.96 -4.50
C ASP A 297 -10.80 11.18 -4.08
N ALA A 298 -10.12 11.65 -3.03
CA ALA A 298 -8.97 10.97 -2.49
C ALA A 298 -9.30 9.55 -1.99
N LEU A 299 -10.48 9.37 -1.37
CA LEU A 299 -10.96 8.09 -0.91
C LEU A 299 -11.34 7.15 -2.08
N ALA A 300 -12.05 7.66 -3.09
CA ALA A 300 -12.42 6.90 -4.29
C ALA A 300 -11.18 6.36 -5.00
N GLU A 301 -10.17 7.20 -5.20
CA GLU A 301 -8.89 6.78 -5.80
C GLU A 301 -8.16 5.71 -4.97
N LEU A 302 -8.23 5.76 -3.63
CA LEU A 302 -7.62 4.72 -2.80
C LEU A 302 -8.35 3.38 -2.93
N TYR A 303 -9.69 3.39 -3.00
CA TYR A 303 -10.47 2.16 -3.25
C TYR A 303 -10.13 1.56 -4.61
N VAL A 304 -10.06 2.36 -5.67
CA VAL A 304 -9.62 1.89 -7.00
C VAL A 304 -8.22 1.30 -6.93
N THR A 305 -7.30 1.92 -6.19
CA THR A 305 -5.92 1.42 -6.08
C THR A 305 -5.84 0.08 -5.31
N LEU A 306 -6.76 -0.14 -4.37
CA LEU A 306 -6.89 -1.39 -3.61
C LEU A 306 -7.71 -2.46 -4.35
N GLY A 307 -8.42 -2.12 -5.43
CA GLY A 307 -9.36 -3.00 -6.11
C GLY A 307 -10.66 -3.26 -5.34
N GLU A 308 -11.07 -2.32 -4.50
CA GLU A 308 -12.28 -2.42 -3.68
C GLU A 308 -13.48 -1.78 -4.40
N ASP A 309 -13.92 -2.41 -5.50
CA ASP A 309 -14.89 -1.84 -6.43
C ASP A 309 -16.27 -1.63 -5.76
N ASP A 310 -16.71 -2.53 -4.88
CA ASP A 310 -17.98 -2.38 -4.15
C ASP A 310 -17.98 -1.13 -3.25
N MET A 311 -16.86 -0.86 -2.58
CA MET A 311 -16.69 0.34 -1.75
C MET A 311 -16.63 1.61 -2.61
N PHE A 312 -16.02 1.53 -3.78
CA PHE A 312 -16.01 2.60 -4.77
C PHE A 312 -17.42 2.94 -5.28
N TYR A 313 -18.18 1.94 -5.74
CA TYR A 313 -19.54 2.15 -6.23
C TYR A 313 -20.49 2.64 -5.12
N GLY A 314 -20.37 2.07 -3.91
CA GLY A 314 -21.13 2.51 -2.75
C GLY A 314 -20.85 3.97 -2.36
N LEU A 315 -19.60 4.41 -2.46
CA LEU A 315 -19.20 5.80 -2.25
C LEU A 315 -19.81 6.71 -3.32
N TRP A 316 -19.65 6.36 -4.60
CA TRP A 316 -20.13 7.17 -5.71
C TRP A 316 -21.64 7.35 -5.74
N ARG A 317 -22.40 6.28 -5.46
CA ARG A 317 -23.87 6.36 -5.37
C ARG A 317 -24.38 7.28 -4.26
N ARG A 318 -23.57 7.53 -3.23
CA ARG A 318 -23.91 8.44 -2.12
C ARG A 318 -23.51 9.90 -2.40
N ARG A 319 -22.55 10.14 -3.30
CA ARG A 319 -22.03 11.49 -3.61
C ARG A 319 -22.51 12.06 -4.95
N CYS A 320 -22.94 11.22 -5.89
CA CYS A 320 -23.36 11.67 -7.23
C CYS A 320 -24.54 12.63 -7.15
N LEU A 321 -24.58 13.60 -8.06
CA LEU A 321 -25.65 14.60 -8.13
C LEU A 321 -26.74 14.17 -9.10
N TYR A 322 -26.36 13.51 -10.20
CA TYR A 322 -27.28 13.07 -11.24
C TYR A 322 -27.88 11.70 -10.90
N SER A 323 -29.19 11.57 -11.08
CA SER A 323 -29.89 10.29 -10.96
C SER A 323 -29.43 9.28 -12.01
N GLU A 324 -29.08 9.76 -13.19
CA GLU A 324 -28.55 8.98 -14.31
C GLU A 324 -27.22 8.35 -13.94
N THR A 325 -26.34 9.11 -13.28
CA THR A 325 -25.05 8.60 -12.78
C THR A 325 -25.25 7.52 -11.72
N ASN A 326 -26.21 7.70 -10.81
CA ASN A 326 -26.55 6.66 -9.82
C ASN A 326 -27.04 5.37 -10.50
N ALA A 327 -27.90 5.51 -11.51
CA ALA A 327 -28.40 4.39 -12.30
C ALA A 327 -27.28 3.71 -13.10
N ALA A 328 -26.44 4.48 -13.80
CA ALA A 328 -25.31 3.97 -14.59
C ALA A 328 -24.35 3.13 -13.74
N ILE A 329 -23.93 3.67 -12.60
CA ILE A 329 -23.05 2.97 -11.66
C ILE A 329 -23.69 1.69 -11.10
N SER A 330 -25.00 1.72 -10.87
CA SER A 330 -25.72 0.52 -10.41
C SER A 330 -25.79 -0.56 -11.49
N TYR A 331 -25.93 -0.18 -12.76
CA TYR A 331 -25.84 -1.12 -13.88
C TYR A 331 -24.43 -1.66 -14.07
N GLU A 332 -23.41 -0.80 -13.92
CA GLU A 332 -22.00 -1.16 -14.01
C GLU A 332 -21.62 -2.20 -12.95
N GLN A 333 -21.99 -1.96 -11.69
CA GLN A 333 -21.75 -2.90 -10.59
C GLN A 333 -22.39 -4.28 -10.83
N ASN A 334 -23.51 -4.33 -11.55
CA ASN A 334 -24.20 -5.57 -11.90
C ASN A 334 -23.69 -6.20 -13.21
N GLY A 335 -22.72 -5.61 -13.89
CA GLY A 335 -22.19 -6.08 -15.18
C GLY A 335 -23.11 -5.84 -16.38
N MET A 336 -24.11 -4.96 -16.26
CA MET A 336 -25.01 -4.59 -17.35
C MET A 336 -24.43 -3.42 -18.16
N TRP A 337 -23.30 -3.68 -18.84
CA TRP A 337 -22.46 -2.64 -19.46
C TRP A 337 -23.16 -1.79 -20.53
N GLN A 338 -24.01 -2.40 -21.37
CA GLN A 338 -24.74 -1.68 -22.41
C GLN A 338 -25.74 -0.67 -21.82
N GLN A 339 -26.45 -1.07 -20.75
CA GLN A 339 -27.38 -0.17 -20.06
C GLN A 339 -26.63 0.94 -19.32
N ALA A 340 -25.48 0.62 -18.72
CA ALA A 340 -24.62 1.61 -18.08
C ALA A 340 -24.13 2.67 -19.09
N GLN A 341 -23.64 2.24 -20.26
CA GLN A 341 -23.17 3.13 -21.33
C GLN A 341 -24.23 4.14 -21.78
N ILE A 342 -25.46 3.66 -22.04
CA ILE A 342 -26.60 4.52 -22.41
C ILE A 342 -26.92 5.54 -21.30
N MET A 343 -26.84 5.13 -20.03
CA MET A 343 -27.10 6.03 -18.90
C MET A 343 -26.01 7.08 -18.73
N TYR A 344 -24.74 6.75 -18.99
CA TYR A 344 -23.66 7.75 -19.03
C TYR A 344 -23.88 8.78 -20.13
N GLU A 345 -24.23 8.36 -21.35
CA GLU A 345 -24.53 9.28 -22.46
C GLU A 345 -25.71 10.20 -22.13
N ASN A 346 -26.76 9.66 -21.50
CA ASN A 346 -27.90 10.45 -21.02
C ASN A 346 -27.48 11.48 -19.97
N ALA A 347 -26.57 11.13 -19.06
CA ALA A 347 -26.03 12.06 -18.06
C ALA A 347 -25.27 13.22 -18.74
N VAL A 348 -24.38 12.93 -19.69
CA VAL A 348 -23.64 13.96 -20.45
C VAL A 348 -24.60 14.86 -21.23
N ASN A 349 -25.59 14.29 -21.92
CA ASN A 349 -26.59 15.07 -22.66
C ASN A 349 -27.38 16.01 -21.74
N LYS A 350 -27.78 15.54 -20.55
CA LYS A 350 -28.45 16.39 -19.55
C LYS A 350 -27.54 17.48 -19.00
N ALA A 351 -26.25 17.19 -18.78
CA ALA A 351 -25.28 18.20 -18.38
C ALA A 351 -25.13 19.31 -19.44
N ARG A 352 -25.13 18.96 -20.73
CA ARG A 352 -25.09 19.94 -21.84
C ARG A 352 -26.30 20.85 -21.92
N THR A 353 -27.47 20.38 -21.49
CA THR A 353 -28.69 21.21 -21.40
C THR A 353 -28.67 22.21 -20.24
N GLY A 354 -27.70 22.12 -19.32
CA GLY A 354 -27.46 23.12 -18.29
C GLY A 354 -28.46 23.14 -17.13
N ALA A 355 -29.30 22.11 -16.98
CA ALA A 355 -30.33 22.07 -15.93
C ALA A 355 -29.76 21.92 -14.51
N LEU A 356 -28.59 21.29 -14.38
CA LEU A 356 -27.87 21.04 -13.12
C LEU A 356 -26.39 21.38 -13.32
N GLN A 357 -25.74 21.89 -12.26
CA GLN A 357 -24.29 22.07 -12.24
C GLN A 357 -23.64 20.72 -11.93
N PHE A 358 -22.73 20.27 -12.79
CA PHE A 358 -21.94 19.06 -12.57
C PHE A 358 -20.63 19.38 -11.86
N THR A 359 -20.10 18.40 -11.14
CA THR A 359 -18.74 18.47 -10.60
C THR A 359 -17.74 17.97 -11.63
N GLU A 360 -16.55 18.56 -11.69
CA GLU A 360 -15.47 18.10 -12.57
C GLU A 360 -15.17 16.61 -12.36
N SER A 361 -15.16 16.16 -11.10
CA SER A 361 -14.98 14.75 -10.74
C SER A 361 -16.05 13.81 -11.33
N GLU A 362 -17.31 14.25 -11.38
CA GLU A 362 -18.40 13.43 -11.91
C GLU A 362 -18.38 13.40 -13.43
N TYR A 363 -17.92 14.48 -14.08
CA TYR A 363 -17.71 14.50 -15.52
C TYR A 363 -16.57 13.56 -15.95
N SER A 364 -15.42 13.62 -15.27
CA SER A 364 -14.32 12.67 -15.52
C SER A 364 -14.74 11.22 -15.30
N LEU A 365 -15.60 10.96 -14.30
CA LEU A 365 -16.16 9.63 -14.09
C LEU A 365 -16.96 9.16 -15.32
N TRP A 366 -17.77 10.02 -15.93
CA TRP A 366 -18.57 9.64 -17.11
C TRP A 366 -17.69 9.25 -18.28
N GLU A 367 -16.63 10.01 -18.56
CA GLU A 367 -15.70 9.73 -19.66
C GLU A 367 -14.96 8.40 -19.41
N ASP A 368 -14.33 8.24 -18.25
CA ASP A 368 -13.53 7.06 -17.91
C ASP A 368 -14.38 5.77 -17.83
N HIS A 369 -15.57 5.84 -17.23
CA HIS A 369 -16.45 4.68 -17.08
C HIS A 369 -17.18 4.33 -18.37
N TRP A 370 -17.46 5.30 -19.25
CA TRP A 370 -17.97 5.01 -20.59
C TRP A 370 -16.92 4.26 -21.42
N ILE A 371 -15.64 4.68 -21.36
CA ILE A 371 -14.53 3.94 -21.99
C ILE A 371 -14.46 2.53 -21.42
N THR A 372 -14.52 2.39 -20.09
CA THR A 372 -14.48 1.08 -19.41
C THR A 372 -15.63 0.17 -19.87
N CYS A 373 -16.88 0.67 -19.93
CA CYS A 373 -18.02 -0.08 -20.45
C CYS A 373 -17.79 -0.53 -21.89
N THR A 374 -17.28 0.36 -22.74
CA THR A 374 -16.99 0.10 -24.16
C THR A 374 -15.90 -0.97 -24.32
N GLN A 375 -14.87 -0.95 -23.46
CA GLN A 375 -13.84 -2.00 -23.39
C GLN A 375 -14.46 -3.35 -23.02
N LYS A 376 -15.35 -3.40 -22.02
CA LYS A 376 -16.03 -4.64 -21.59
C LYS A 376 -16.92 -5.22 -22.70
N LEU A 377 -17.59 -4.36 -23.46
CA LEU A 377 -18.41 -4.71 -24.63
C LEU A 377 -17.59 -5.08 -25.87
N GLN A 378 -16.25 -5.01 -25.81
CA GLN A 378 -15.34 -5.35 -26.91
C GLN A 378 -15.51 -4.50 -28.18
N SER A 379 -16.06 -3.28 -28.08
CA SER A 379 -16.21 -2.35 -29.21
C SER A 379 -14.91 -1.55 -29.44
N TRP A 380 -13.86 -2.27 -29.84
CA TRP A 380 -12.51 -1.72 -30.01
C TRP A 380 -12.34 -0.81 -31.24
N ASP A 381 -13.22 -0.92 -32.22
CA ASP A 381 -13.30 -0.04 -33.39
C ASP A 381 -13.61 1.41 -32.99
N ILE A 382 -14.64 1.60 -32.16
CA ILE A 382 -15.04 2.91 -31.64
C ILE A 382 -13.90 3.51 -30.77
N LEU A 383 -13.29 2.68 -29.92
CA LEU A 383 -12.18 3.11 -29.06
C LEU A 383 -10.93 3.50 -29.84
N THR A 384 -10.66 2.83 -30.97
CA THR A 384 -9.53 3.16 -31.85
C THR A 384 -9.70 4.56 -32.43
N ASP A 385 -10.89 4.89 -32.91
CA ASP A 385 -11.16 6.20 -33.50
C ASP A 385 -11.19 7.30 -32.44
N LEU A 386 -11.76 7.03 -31.26
CA LEU A 386 -11.68 7.93 -30.11
C LEU A 386 -10.22 8.22 -29.72
N ALA A 387 -9.40 7.19 -29.59
CA ALA A 387 -7.99 7.34 -29.20
C ALA A 387 -7.17 8.16 -30.22
N LYS A 388 -7.46 8.02 -31.52
CA LYS A 388 -6.85 8.85 -32.58
C LYS A 388 -7.26 10.32 -32.45
N HIS A 389 -8.52 10.60 -32.14
CA HIS A 389 -9.02 11.96 -31.99
C HIS A 389 -8.47 12.66 -30.75
N GLU A 390 -8.32 11.94 -29.64
CA GLU A 390 -7.81 12.46 -28.38
C GLU A 390 -6.28 12.42 -28.27
N ASN A 391 -5.61 11.78 -29.23
CA ASN A 391 -4.16 11.50 -29.20
C ASN A 391 -3.74 10.72 -27.93
N ASN A 392 -4.60 9.81 -27.46
CA ASN A 392 -4.32 8.92 -26.33
C ASN A 392 -3.52 7.70 -26.80
N THR A 393 -2.20 7.73 -26.60
CA THR A 393 -1.29 6.68 -27.07
C THR A 393 -1.50 5.34 -26.38
N GLU A 394 -1.90 5.34 -25.11
CA GLU A 394 -2.15 4.12 -24.34
C GLU A 394 -3.38 3.38 -24.86
N LEU A 395 -4.52 4.07 -25.01
CA LEU A 395 -5.76 3.48 -25.53
C LEU A 395 -5.62 3.07 -27.01
N LEU A 396 -4.83 3.83 -27.77
CA LEU A 396 -4.54 3.50 -29.17
C LEU A 396 -3.71 2.23 -29.27
N LEU A 397 -2.66 2.09 -28.46
CA LEU A 397 -1.89 0.85 -28.39
C LEU A 397 -2.80 -0.31 -27.97
N GLU A 398 -3.62 -0.08 -26.93
CA GLU A 398 -4.56 -1.05 -26.39
C GLU A 398 -5.53 -1.59 -27.48
N SER A 399 -6.07 -0.71 -28.31
CA SER A 399 -6.96 -1.12 -29.39
C SER A 399 -6.21 -1.78 -30.55
N ASN A 400 -5.04 -1.23 -30.92
CA ASN A 400 -4.24 -1.70 -32.04
C ASN A 400 -3.69 -3.11 -31.82
N TRP A 401 -3.26 -3.46 -30.60
CA TRP A 401 -2.71 -4.80 -30.37
C TRP A 401 -3.77 -5.90 -30.49
N ARG A 402 -5.06 -5.60 -30.32
CA ARG A 402 -6.17 -6.54 -30.50
C ARG A 402 -6.66 -6.61 -31.95
N MET A 403 -6.72 -5.47 -32.63
CA MET A 403 -7.38 -5.35 -33.95
C MET A 403 -6.42 -5.37 -35.14
N SER A 404 -5.17 -4.92 -34.97
CA SER A 404 -4.24 -4.76 -36.10
C SER A 404 -3.36 -5.99 -36.35
N ASP A 405 -2.99 -6.18 -37.62
CA ASP A 405 -1.97 -7.14 -38.04
C ASP A 405 -0.57 -6.65 -37.63
N TRP A 406 0.00 -7.26 -36.59
CA TRP A 406 1.31 -6.87 -36.04
C TRP A 406 2.47 -6.94 -37.04
N THR A 407 2.33 -7.72 -38.11
CA THR A 407 3.35 -7.84 -39.16
C THR A 407 3.38 -6.63 -40.08
N THR A 408 2.22 -6.00 -40.33
CA THR A 408 2.08 -4.89 -41.27
C THR A 408 2.34 -3.57 -40.57
N ASP A 409 1.83 -3.42 -39.35
CA ASP A 409 1.89 -2.16 -38.58
C ASP A 409 2.99 -2.15 -37.51
N ARG A 410 4.01 -3.01 -37.67
CA ARG A 410 5.09 -3.19 -36.69
C ARG A 410 5.78 -1.88 -36.33
N GLU A 411 6.17 -1.09 -37.33
CA GLU A 411 6.91 0.17 -37.11
C GLU A 411 6.07 1.21 -36.39
N ALA A 412 4.78 1.29 -36.71
CA ALA A 412 3.85 2.19 -36.02
C ALA A 412 3.62 1.76 -34.56
N MET A 413 3.47 0.46 -34.31
CA MET A 413 3.34 -0.10 -32.96
C MET A 413 4.61 0.10 -32.13
N GLU A 414 5.79 -0.11 -32.70
CA GLU A 414 7.08 0.13 -32.03
C GLU A 414 7.21 1.60 -31.63
N GLN A 415 6.87 2.53 -32.52
CA GLN A 415 6.86 3.96 -32.21
C GLN A 415 5.88 4.31 -31.09
N LEU A 416 4.68 3.69 -31.09
CA LEU A 416 3.71 3.87 -30.00
C LEU A 416 4.26 3.35 -28.67
N VAL A 417 4.91 2.19 -28.65
CA VAL A 417 5.54 1.63 -27.44
C VAL A 417 6.65 2.54 -26.91
N TYR A 418 7.52 3.07 -27.78
CA TYR A 418 8.56 4.02 -27.37
C TYR A 418 8.01 5.38 -26.91
N SER A 419 6.81 5.75 -27.35
CA SER A 419 6.14 6.99 -26.94
C SER A 419 5.53 6.89 -25.54
N ILE A 420 5.27 5.68 -25.04
CA ILE A 420 4.79 5.46 -23.68
C ILE A 420 5.94 5.75 -22.72
N THR A 421 5.81 6.83 -21.96
CA THR A 421 6.72 7.09 -20.84
C THR A 421 6.58 5.94 -19.83
N GLU A 422 7.69 5.39 -19.34
CA GLU A 422 7.71 4.54 -18.15
C GLU A 422 7.25 5.37 -16.94
N ALA A 423 5.97 5.70 -16.88
CA ALA A 423 5.32 5.90 -15.62
C ALA A 423 5.26 4.51 -14.96
N PRO A 424 5.59 4.38 -13.67
CA PRO A 424 5.23 3.20 -12.92
C PRO A 424 3.70 3.17 -12.86
N THR A 425 3.06 2.62 -13.89
CA THR A 425 1.60 2.63 -14.04
C THR A 425 1.02 1.87 -12.85
N PRO A 426 0.22 2.51 -11.99
CA PRO A 426 -0.28 1.89 -10.76
C PRO A 426 -1.38 0.84 -10.99
N ARG A 427 -1.54 0.27 -12.19
CA ARG A 427 -2.69 -0.60 -12.50
C ARG A 427 -2.60 -2.03 -11.99
N ARG A 428 -1.59 -2.40 -11.19
CA ARG A 428 -1.50 -3.77 -10.62
C ARG A 428 -1.01 -3.79 -9.17
N ARG A 429 -1.68 -3.05 -8.28
CA ARG A 429 -1.55 -3.25 -6.82
C ARG A 429 -2.61 -4.17 -6.22
N THR A 430 -3.40 -4.80 -7.09
CA THR A 430 -4.23 -5.96 -6.79
C THR A 430 -3.55 -7.22 -7.32
N HIS A 431 -3.60 -8.30 -6.54
CA HIS A 431 -2.84 -9.51 -6.86
C HIS A 431 -3.32 -10.19 -8.16
N VAL A 432 -4.59 -10.03 -8.55
CA VAL A 432 -5.18 -10.73 -9.70
C VAL A 432 -4.54 -10.30 -11.05
N PRO A 433 -4.47 -9.01 -11.41
CA PRO A 433 -3.70 -8.59 -12.57
C PRO A 433 -2.22 -9.02 -12.51
N LEU A 434 -1.55 -9.00 -11.35
CA LEU A 434 -0.15 -9.46 -11.27
C LEU A 434 0.00 -10.95 -11.65
N LEU A 435 -0.91 -11.80 -11.16
CA LEU A 435 -0.93 -13.22 -11.51
C LEU A 435 -1.14 -13.42 -13.03
N GLN A 436 -1.90 -12.54 -13.68
CA GLN A 436 -2.09 -12.58 -15.13
C GLN A 436 -0.82 -12.20 -15.91
N VAL A 437 -0.01 -11.21 -15.48
CA VAL A 437 1.29 -11.02 -16.18
C VAL A 437 2.20 -12.21 -15.97
N PHE A 438 2.18 -12.87 -14.81
CA PHE A 438 2.98 -14.09 -14.65
C PHE A 438 2.57 -15.17 -15.66
N GLN A 439 1.28 -15.36 -15.90
CA GLN A 439 0.82 -16.24 -16.98
C GLN A 439 1.32 -15.78 -18.35
N GLN A 440 1.21 -14.49 -18.68
CA GLN A 440 1.67 -13.94 -19.96
C GLN A 440 3.18 -14.12 -20.16
N PHE A 441 4.00 -13.94 -19.12
CA PHE A 441 5.46 -14.20 -19.21
C PHE A 441 5.77 -15.67 -19.49
N VAL A 442 5.05 -16.60 -18.85
CA VAL A 442 5.23 -18.03 -19.12
C VAL A 442 4.81 -18.35 -20.56
N GLU A 443 3.65 -17.87 -21.02
CA GLU A 443 3.19 -18.09 -22.40
C GLU A 443 4.10 -17.41 -23.43
N LEU A 444 4.77 -16.31 -23.10
CA LEU A 444 5.79 -15.68 -23.95
C LEU A 444 7.02 -16.58 -24.13
N THR A 445 7.50 -17.20 -23.04
CA THR A 445 8.63 -18.15 -23.13
C THR A 445 8.26 -19.40 -23.93
N GLU A 446 7.04 -19.91 -23.74
CA GLU A 446 6.50 -21.04 -24.51
C GLU A 446 6.30 -20.66 -25.98
N ALA A 447 5.81 -19.44 -26.29
CA ALA A 447 5.67 -18.94 -27.64
C ALA A 447 7.02 -18.84 -28.36
N ASN A 448 8.09 -18.39 -27.70
CA ASN A 448 9.43 -18.39 -28.27
C ASN A 448 9.88 -19.81 -28.70
N GLN A 449 9.59 -20.82 -27.88
CA GLN A 449 9.87 -22.23 -28.24
C GLN A 449 9.04 -22.67 -29.45
N ILE A 450 7.77 -22.25 -29.53
CA ILE A 450 6.92 -22.50 -30.71
C ILE A 450 7.54 -21.87 -31.96
N TYR A 451 7.94 -20.59 -31.92
CA TYR A 451 8.56 -19.90 -33.06
C TYR A 451 9.88 -20.55 -33.52
N GLN A 452 10.72 -20.99 -32.58
CA GLN A 452 11.95 -21.74 -32.91
C GLN A 452 11.64 -23.08 -33.59
N SER A 453 10.56 -23.75 -33.18
CA SER A 453 10.09 -24.98 -33.83
C SER A 453 9.54 -24.70 -35.24
N LEU A 454 8.74 -23.64 -35.39
CA LEU A 454 8.18 -23.21 -36.68
C LEU A 454 9.27 -22.85 -37.70
N ALA A 455 10.32 -22.14 -37.28
CA ALA A 455 11.44 -21.76 -38.15
C ALA A 455 12.19 -22.96 -38.75
N ASN A 456 12.20 -24.09 -38.05
CA ASN A 456 12.83 -25.34 -38.49
C ASN A 456 11.85 -26.32 -39.16
N THR A 457 10.60 -25.91 -39.37
CA THR A 457 9.55 -26.75 -39.97
C THR A 457 9.62 -26.70 -41.50
N THR A 458 9.62 -27.87 -42.12
CA THR A 458 9.65 -28.12 -43.57
C THR A 458 8.55 -29.12 -43.94
N ALA A 459 8.21 -29.26 -45.22
CA ALA A 459 7.15 -30.16 -45.66
C ALA A 459 7.35 -31.63 -45.22
N LEU A 460 8.60 -32.07 -45.06
CA LEU A 460 8.94 -33.46 -44.67
C LEU A 460 8.84 -33.73 -43.17
N ASN A 461 9.03 -32.71 -42.32
CA ASN A 461 9.02 -32.87 -40.86
C ASN A 461 7.77 -32.26 -40.19
N LEU A 462 6.81 -31.79 -40.99
CA LEU A 462 5.61 -31.08 -40.55
C LEU A 462 4.78 -31.90 -39.56
N GLU A 463 4.60 -33.20 -39.82
CA GLU A 463 3.82 -34.08 -38.94
C GLU A 463 4.50 -34.23 -37.56
N THR A 464 5.81 -34.50 -37.53
CA THR A 464 6.58 -34.64 -36.29
C THR A 464 6.57 -33.34 -35.48
N LYS A 465 6.87 -32.21 -36.12
CA LYS A 465 6.87 -30.89 -35.47
C LYS A 465 5.48 -30.48 -34.97
N SER A 466 4.43 -30.83 -35.71
CA SER A 466 3.05 -30.61 -35.26
C SER A 466 2.72 -31.44 -34.02
N GLN A 467 3.25 -32.66 -33.87
CA GLN A 467 3.06 -33.44 -32.64
C GLN A 467 3.79 -32.82 -31.44
N ASP A 468 5.01 -32.30 -31.62
CA ASP A 468 5.75 -31.61 -30.55
C ASP A 468 4.95 -30.41 -30.00
N LEU A 469 4.32 -29.64 -30.88
CA LEU A 469 3.46 -28.51 -30.48
C LEU A 469 2.19 -28.95 -29.73
N LYS A 470 1.75 -30.20 -29.88
CA LYS A 470 0.50 -30.69 -29.27
C LYS A 470 0.52 -30.58 -27.75
N SER A 471 1.66 -30.91 -27.14
CA SER A 471 1.81 -30.88 -25.69
C SER A 471 1.64 -29.47 -25.16
N THR A 472 2.32 -28.49 -25.75
CA THR A 472 2.24 -27.09 -25.33
C THR A 472 0.83 -26.52 -25.51
N LEU A 473 0.18 -26.81 -26.64
CA LEU A 473 -1.19 -26.38 -26.91
C LEU A 473 -2.20 -27.02 -25.93
N GLN A 474 -2.00 -28.28 -25.56
CA GLN A 474 -2.82 -28.93 -24.53
C GLN A 474 -2.65 -28.25 -23.16
N THR A 475 -1.41 -27.93 -22.77
CA THR A 475 -1.14 -27.15 -21.55
C THR A 475 -1.85 -25.79 -21.59
N TRP A 476 -1.88 -25.12 -22.74
CA TRP A 476 -2.61 -23.85 -22.91
C TRP A 476 -4.12 -24.04 -22.76
N ARG A 477 -4.69 -25.15 -23.25
CA ARG A 477 -6.12 -25.45 -23.05
C ARG A 477 -6.50 -25.65 -21.58
N GLU A 478 -5.57 -26.14 -20.77
CA GLU A 478 -5.80 -26.37 -19.33
C GLU A 478 -5.51 -25.12 -18.50
N ARG A 479 -4.58 -24.26 -18.96
CA ARG A 479 -4.24 -22.98 -18.32
C ARG A 479 -5.17 -21.88 -18.81
N LEU A 480 -6.38 -21.84 -18.25
CA LEU A 480 -7.38 -20.79 -18.50
C LEU A 480 -7.68 -20.00 -17.22
N PRO A 481 -8.11 -18.73 -17.33
CA PRO A 481 -8.68 -17.99 -16.21
C PRO A 481 -9.94 -18.67 -15.68
N ASN A 482 -10.40 -18.26 -14.51
CA ASN A 482 -11.67 -18.74 -13.98
C ASN A 482 -12.85 -18.14 -14.74
N THR A 483 -13.99 -18.82 -14.71
CA THR A 483 -15.18 -18.33 -15.43
C THR A 483 -15.79 -17.06 -14.84
N TRP A 484 -15.44 -16.70 -13.61
CA TRP A 484 -15.86 -15.46 -12.95
C TRP A 484 -14.81 -14.36 -13.04
N ASP A 485 -13.61 -14.65 -13.55
CA ASP A 485 -12.61 -13.62 -13.79
C ASP A 485 -13.12 -12.65 -14.86
N ASP A 486 -12.62 -11.42 -14.78
CA ASP A 486 -13.04 -10.31 -15.62
C ASP A 486 -12.98 -10.62 -17.12
N ILE A 487 -13.97 -10.14 -17.88
CA ILE A 487 -14.07 -10.45 -19.32
C ILE A 487 -12.89 -9.91 -20.13
N ASN A 488 -12.27 -8.79 -19.72
CA ASN A 488 -11.11 -8.24 -20.42
C ASN A 488 -9.90 -9.17 -20.27
N VAL A 489 -9.77 -9.89 -19.15
CA VAL A 489 -8.70 -10.88 -18.94
C VAL A 489 -8.83 -12.03 -19.92
N TRP A 490 -10.06 -12.49 -20.11
CA TRP A 490 -10.38 -13.52 -21.09
C TRP A 490 -10.13 -13.03 -22.51
N SER A 491 -10.58 -11.81 -22.84
CA SER A 491 -10.33 -11.18 -24.14
C SER A 491 -8.83 -11.06 -24.42
N ASP A 492 -8.05 -10.64 -23.43
CA ASP A 492 -6.61 -10.45 -23.58
C ASP A 492 -5.89 -11.76 -23.88
N LEU A 493 -6.26 -12.83 -23.18
CA LEU A 493 -5.73 -14.16 -23.42
C LEU A 493 -6.12 -14.70 -24.80
N VAL A 494 -7.36 -14.48 -25.23
CA VAL A 494 -7.86 -14.88 -26.55
C VAL A 494 -7.08 -14.16 -27.64
N ALA A 495 -6.94 -12.84 -27.55
CA ALA A 495 -6.21 -12.03 -28.51
C ALA A 495 -4.74 -12.46 -28.59
N TRP A 496 -4.06 -12.62 -27.44
CA TRP A 496 -2.68 -13.12 -27.40
C TRP A 496 -2.52 -14.46 -28.11
N ARG A 497 -3.39 -15.43 -27.81
CA ARG A 497 -3.31 -16.77 -28.41
C ARG A 497 -3.67 -16.77 -29.89
N GLN A 498 -4.61 -15.93 -30.32
CA GLN A 498 -4.94 -15.76 -31.73
C GLN A 498 -3.75 -15.29 -32.55
N HIS A 499 -2.91 -14.39 -32.02
CA HIS A 499 -1.67 -13.97 -32.68
C HIS A 499 -0.72 -15.15 -32.92
N ILE A 500 -0.52 -15.99 -31.89
CA ILE A 500 0.33 -17.18 -31.99
C ILE A 500 -0.26 -18.21 -32.96
N PHE A 501 -1.57 -18.46 -32.91
CA PHE A 501 -2.23 -19.41 -33.80
C PHE A 501 -2.24 -18.92 -35.25
N SER A 502 -2.38 -17.60 -35.48
CA SER A 502 -2.24 -16.98 -36.79
C SER A 502 -0.83 -17.19 -37.37
N ALA A 503 0.21 -17.06 -36.55
CA ALA A 503 1.59 -17.34 -36.98
C ALA A 503 1.81 -18.82 -37.37
N ILE A 504 1.23 -19.76 -36.63
CA ILE A 504 1.23 -21.20 -36.99
C ILE A 504 0.53 -21.41 -38.34
N ASN A 505 -0.64 -20.79 -38.55
CA ASN A 505 -1.38 -20.92 -39.80
C ASN A 505 -0.60 -20.33 -40.99
N LYS A 506 0.01 -19.14 -40.82
CA LYS A 506 0.83 -18.48 -41.87
C LYS A 506 2.02 -19.35 -42.31
N THR A 507 2.60 -20.13 -41.40
CA THR A 507 3.75 -21.02 -41.69
C THR A 507 3.33 -22.38 -42.24
N TYR A 508 2.23 -22.96 -41.75
CA TYR A 508 1.78 -24.29 -42.17
C TYR A 508 1.06 -24.27 -43.52
N LEU A 509 0.28 -23.24 -43.83
CA LEU A 509 -0.56 -23.18 -45.04
C LEU A 509 0.24 -23.33 -46.35
N PRO A 510 1.40 -22.67 -46.56
CA PRO A 510 2.19 -22.84 -47.78
C PRO A 510 2.81 -24.24 -47.91
N LEU A 511 3.12 -24.90 -46.79
CA LEU A 511 3.74 -26.22 -46.75
C LEU A 511 2.77 -27.34 -47.15
N ILE A 512 1.45 -27.11 -47.03
CA ILE A 512 0.41 -28.08 -47.41
C ILE A 512 0.46 -28.37 -48.91
N HIS A 513 0.68 -27.35 -49.74
CA HIS A 513 0.76 -27.51 -51.19
C HIS A 513 2.01 -28.28 -51.66
N GLN A 514 2.99 -28.49 -50.77
CA GLN A 514 4.23 -29.22 -51.04
C GLN A 514 4.19 -30.67 -50.53
N LEU A 515 3.13 -31.06 -49.80
CA LEU A 515 2.93 -32.44 -49.39
C LEU A 515 2.54 -33.28 -50.61
N PRO A 516 3.09 -34.49 -50.78
CA PRO A 516 2.69 -35.38 -51.87
C PRO A 516 1.20 -35.67 -51.75
N SER A 517 0.43 -35.29 -52.77
CA SER A 517 -0.99 -35.64 -52.88
C SER A 517 -1.11 -37.16 -52.98
N VAL A 518 -1.67 -37.79 -51.95
CA VAL A 518 -2.09 -39.18 -52.05
C VAL A 518 -3.21 -39.25 -53.09
N THR A 519 -3.03 -40.14 -54.05
CA THR A 519 -3.84 -40.43 -55.24
C THR A 519 -5.36 -40.34 -55.00
N PRO A 520 -6.15 -39.74 -55.91
CA PRO A 520 -7.61 -39.66 -55.77
C PRO A 520 -8.23 -41.04 -56.06
N GLY A 521 -8.42 -41.85 -55.03
CA GLY A 521 -9.01 -43.18 -55.21
C GLY A 521 -9.29 -44.00 -53.95
N ALA A 522 -8.86 -43.58 -52.75
CA ALA A 522 -9.20 -44.25 -51.51
C ALA A 522 -9.80 -43.24 -50.52
N GLY A 523 -10.99 -43.54 -50.00
CA GLY A 523 -11.73 -42.68 -49.09
C GLY A 523 -10.93 -42.32 -47.84
N GLY A 524 -10.35 -41.12 -47.81
CA GLY A 524 -9.53 -40.63 -46.70
C GLY A 524 -9.87 -39.19 -46.38
N SER A 525 -10.92 -38.97 -45.57
CA SER A 525 -11.36 -37.63 -45.19
C SER A 525 -10.54 -36.98 -44.05
N ASN A 526 -9.29 -37.40 -43.77
CA ASN A 526 -8.60 -36.93 -42.56
C ASN A 526 -7.07 -36.88 -42.59
N SER A 527 -6.42 -37.02 -43.75
CA SER A 527 -4.95 -37.22 -43.80
C SER A 527 -4.11 -35.98 -43.44
N ASN A 528 -4.65 -34.75 -43.48
CA ASN A 528 -3.88 -33.50 -43.29
C ASN A 528 -4.39 -32.62 -42.14
N SER A 529 -5.16 -33.17 -41.19
CA SER A 529 -5.74 -32.39 -40.07
C SER A 529 -4.67 -31.68 -39.21
N PHE A 530 -3.46 -32.24 -39.15
CA PHE A 530 -2.33 -31.62 -38.44
C PHE A 530 -1.88 -30.28 -39.03
N ALA A 531 -2.20 -30.00 -40.29
CA ALA A 531 -1.82 -28.76 -40.96
C ALA A 531 -2.79 -27.59 -40.70
N TYR A 532 -4.04 -27.89 -40.29
CA TYR A 532 -5.05 -26.88 -39.92
C TYR A 532 -5.13 -26.64 -38.41
N ARG A 533 -4.11 -27.05 -37.66
CA ARG A 533 -4.14 -27.03 -36.19
C ARG A 533 -4.37 -25.64 -35.60
N GLY A 534 -3.74 -24.60 -36.13
CA GLY A 534 -3.95 -23.23 -35.63
C GLY A 534 -5.42 -22.78 -35.80
N TYR A 535 -6.07 -23.11 -36.92
CA TYR A 535 -7.51 -22.84 -37.09
C TYR A 535 -8.38 -23.58 -36.08
N HIS A 536 -8.08 -24.85 -35.78
CA HIS A 536 -8.80 -25.62 -34.78
C HIS A 536 -8.66 -25.02 -33.37
N GLU A 537 -7.46 -24.58 -32.99
CA GLU A 537 -7.23 -23.94 -31.68
C GLU A 537 -7.89 -22.56 -31.60
N THR A 538 -7.86 -21.76 -32.68
CA THR A 538 -8.56 -20.48 -32.76
C THR A 538 -10.07 -20.67 -32.57
N ALA A 539 -10.69 -21.63 -33.26
CA ALA A 539 -12.11 -21.92 -33.10
C ALA A 539 -12.43 -22.39 -31.67
N TRP A 540 -11.56 -23.20 -31.06
CA TRP A 540 -11.74 -23.68 -29.69
C TRP A 540 -11.73 -22.56 -28.66
N ILE A 541 -10.73 -21.65 -28.73
CA ILE A 541 -10.62 -20.56 -27.75
C ILE A 541 -11.75 -19.54 -27.91
N ILE A 542 -12.19 -19.26 -29.15
CA ILE A 542 -13.35 -18.39 -29.41
C ILE A 542 -14.63 -19.00 -28.84
N ASN A 543 -14.89 -20.29 -29.07
CA ASN A 543 -16.05 -20.97 -28.50
C ASN A 543 -16.03 -20.95 -26.98
N ARG A 544 -14.84 -21.11 -26.37
CA ARG A 544 -14.67 -21.03 -24.93
C ARG A 544 -14.95 -19.61 -24.41
N PHE A 545 -14.44 -18.60 -25.10
CA PHE A 545 -14.69 -17.19 -24.78
C PHE A 545 -16.19 -16.86 -24.87
N ALA A 546 -16.86 -17.22 -25.96
CA ALA A 546 -18.30 -17.00 -26.13
C ALA A 546 -19.13 -17.69 -25.04
N HIS A 547 -18.73 -18.89 -24.61
CA HIS A 547 -19.37 -19.57 -23.48
C HIS A 547 -19.22 -18.79 -22.16
N VAL A 548 -18.06 -18.17 -21.92
CA VAL A 548 -17.81 -17.34 -20.73
C VAL A 548 -18.55 -16.01 -20.82
N ALA A 549 -18.51 -15.32 -21.97
CA ALA A 549 -19.26 -14.08 -22.19
C ALA A 549 -20.77 -14.26 -21.89
N ARG A 550 -21.36 -15.36 -22.37
CA ARG A 550 -22.75 -15.72 -22.06
C ARG A 550 -23.00 -15.93 -20.56
N LYS A 551 -22.03 -16.47 -19.80
CA LYS A 551 -22.13 -16.60 -18.34
C LYS A 551 -22.07 -15.25 -17.62
N HIS A 552 -21.33 -14.29 -18.19
CA HIS A 552 -21.26 -12.89 -17.74
C HIS A 552 -22.47 -12.04 -18.19
N GLN A 553 -23.50 -12.66 -18.76
CA GLN A 553 -24.70 -11.98 -19.27
C GLN A 553 -24.43 -11.01 -20.45
N LEU A 554 -23.29 -11.18 -21.13
CA LEU A 554 -22.97 -10.54 -22.40
C LEU A 554 -23.48 -11.44 -23.53
N SER A 555 -24.70 -11.18 -23.98
CA SER A 555 -25.36 -11.98 -25.04
C SER A 555 -25.11 -11.47 -26.46
N GLU A 556 -24.73 -10.20 -26.58
CA GLU A 556 -24.20 -9.59 -27.81
C GLU A 556 -22.69 -9.80 -27.84
#